data_AF-A0A932JW87-F1
#
_entry.id   AF-A0A932JW87-F1
#
_cell.length_a   1.000
_cell.length_b   1.000
_cell.length_c   1.000
_cell.angle_alpha   90.00
_cell.angle_beta   90.00
_cell.angle_gamma   90.00
#
_symmetry.space_group_name_H-M   'P 1'
#
loop_
_entity.id
_entity.type
_entity.pdbx_description
1 polymer ?
#
loop_
_entity_poly.entity_id
_entity_poly.type
_entity_poly.pdbx_seq_one_letter_code
_entity_poly.pdbx_strand_id
1 'polypeptide(L)'
;MNARLVAFFDSALEACLLVLAFVLPLAVELKAYDPYSLKAALLAAGSALAAGLWLARALEAGRVEVPAPRAGLAGLGALLLVWTVLRGGAGEAGAVRAAGPALFLIALLGPGSAGFARSLCWAALSAAALAGGYAVTARLGLDPLPWQPTAGTLGSPGLLAAALLAAVPLAAPLLLDPEAPGYRRALAGFLGAVCVAGLAAAAAALDAAALAAAMPAKAEAVRAAAAMLLQSPWSGIGAGELPIRLLWGRPEAAAALLPVPPSEPLATAAELGLPAAALWGVLILGSVSLALLDARRRLAAGDKRNASLAGAQGASLILLVGAGLLTGASYAPAPGVWLWLLAGSAAALALEEGASVVRALPLPLPPAPRRLLMLPLAAAVAVLTAGPLLRAADQLRLNRGAAEEEAGEGGRALELYRSIAPDSLSGLQARLRGTRILLEGEGTAAAEEARAFIAQAAAVDARFGDVLYLRAEADRRRKAWAEAAKGFELYAALNPADARTYKPLAELRQTLGDRQAAVDAAQALVRLSPESPEAWRFYAEQVHTIDPDAARPLYKKAAQVQDLATTRRDTQLIP
;
A
#
# COMPACT_ATOMS: atom_id res chain seq x y z
N MET A 1 -27.01 -20.34 -26.37
CA MET A 1 -25.62 -20.05 -25.96
C MET A 1 -24.84 -19.69 -27.20
N ASN A 2 -24.21 -18.52 -27.25
CA ASN A 2 -23.30 -18.14 -28.32
C ASN A 2 -21.86 -18.52 -27.91
N ALA A 3 -21.38 -19.65 -28.43
CA ALA A 3 -20.05 -20.18 -28.09
C ALA A 3 -18.91 -19.19 -28.38
N ARG A 4 -19.01 -18.37 -29.44
CA ARG A 4 -18.00 -17.34 -29.76
C ARG A 4 -17.93 -16.26 -28.69
N LEU A 5 -19.07 -15.88 -28.11
CA LEU A 5 -19.13 -14.84 -27.08
C LEU A 5 -18.65 -15.36 -25.71
N VAL A 6 -18.92 -16.64 -25.39
CA VAL A 6 -18.33 -17.29 -24.20
C VAL A 6 -16.81 -17.35 -24.33
N ALA A 7 -16.28 -17.83 -25.46
CA ALA A 7 -14.84 -17.89 -25.71
C ALA A 7 -14.17 -16.49 -25.66
N PHE A 8 -14.83 -15.45 -26.17
CA PHE A 8 -14.37 -14.07 -26.03
C PHE A 8 -14.24 -13.65 -24.55
N PHE A 9 -15.25 -13.92 -23.72
CA PHE A 9 -15.18 -13.60 -22.29
C PHE A 9 -14.11 -14.42 -21.55
N ASP A 10 -13.91 -15.69 -21.91
CA ASP A 10 -12.84 -16.52 -21.34
C ASP A 10 -11.45 -15.93 -21.67
N SER A 11 -11.19 -15.56 -22.93
CA SER A 11 -9.93 -14.92 -23.34
C SER A 11 -9.73 -13.53 -22.74
N ALA A 12 -10.79 -12.72 -22.65
CA ALA A 12 -10.73 -11.39 -22.02
C ALA A 12 -10.46 -11.50 -20.52
N LEU A 13 -11.04 -12.50 -19.85
CA LEU A 13 -10.81 -12.78 -18.43
C LEU A 13 -9.37 -13.22 -18.17
N GLU A 14 -8.85 -14.17 -18.96
CA GLU A 14 -7.43 -14.57 -18.90
C GLU A 14 -6.51 -13.36 -19.08
N ALA A 15 -6.72 -12.55 -20.14
CA ALA A 15 -5.94 -11.35 -20.37
C ALA A 15 -6.00 -10.35 -19.20
N CYS A 16 -7.17 -10.12 -18.61
CA CYS A 16 -7.36 -9.25 -17.45
C CYS A 16 -6.57 -9.74 -16.23
N LEU A 17 -6.64 -11.03 -15.91
CA LEU A 17 -5.91 -11.62 -14.77
C LEU A 17 -4.38 -11.57 -14.98
N LEU A 18 -3.91 -11.79 -16.20
CA LEU A 18 -2.48 -11.71 -16.54
C LEU A 18 -1.95 -10.27 -16.48
N VAL A 19 -2.74 -9.30 -16.96
CA VAL A 19 -2.42 -7.87 -16.82
C VAL A 19 -2.34 -7.48 -15.36
N LEU A 20 -3.23 -7.98 -14.48
CA LEU A 20 -3.16 -7.70 -13.05
C LEU A 20 -1.94 -8.34 -12.38
N ALA A 21 -1.64 -9.60 -12.70
CA ALA A 21 -0.46 -10.30 -12.22
C ALA A 21 0.86 -9.63 -12.64
N PHE A 22 0.86 -8.89 -13.77
CA PHE A 22 2.02 -8.15 -14.25
C PHE A 22 2.07 -6.70 -13.72
N VAL A 23 1.00 -5.93 -13.87
CA VAL A 23 1.00 -4.47 -13.59
C VAL A 23 1.02 -4.14 -12.10
N LEU A 24 0.34 -4.90 -11.24
CA LEU A 24 0.27 -4.57 -9.81
C LEU A 24 1.62 -4.67 -9.08
N PRO A 25 2.47 -5.70 -9.33
CA PRO A 25 3.85 -5.70 -8.85
C PRO A 25 4.66 -4.53 -9.41
N LEU A 26 4.50 -4.15 -10.67
CA LEU A 26 5.24 -3.01 -11.24
C LEU A 26 4.75 -1.66 -10.72
N ALA A 27 3.50 -1.58 -10.26
CA ALA A 27 3.01 -0.43 -9.49
C ALA A 27 3.66 -0.31 -8.10
N VAL A 28 4.47 -1.29 -7.66
CA VAL A 28 5.40 -1.15 -6.53
C VAL A 28 6.59 -0.27 -6.91
N GLU A 29 7.09 -0.37 -8.14
CA GLU A 29 8.26 0.34 -8.63
C GLU A 29 7.95 1.74 -9.20
N LEU A 30 6.68 2.19 -9.17
CA LEU A 30 6.30 3.54 -9.58
C LEU A 30 6.59 4.55 -8.45
N LYS A 31 7.35 5.61 -8.75
CA LYS A 31 7.54 6.77 -7.84
C LYS A 31 6.19 7.43 -7.59
N ALA A 32 5.56 7.05 -6.48
CA ALA A 32 4.33 7.65 -5.99
C ALA A 32 4.47 8.07 -4.53
N TYR A 33 3.79 9.16 -4.18
CA TYR A 33 3.69 9.66 -2.82
C TYR A 33 2.83 8.71 -1.96
N ASP A 34 1.74 8.20 -2.54
CA ASP A 34 0.96 7.09 -2.01
C ASP A 34 0.78 5.97 -3.09
N PRO A 35 1.76 5.06 -3.22
CA PRO A 35 1.63 3.89 -4.07
C PRO A 35 0.69 2.85 -3.46
N TYR A 36 0.35 2.89 -2.16
CA TYR A 36 -0.64 1.96 -1.60
C TYR A 36 -2.02 2.26 -2.19
N SER A 37 -2.45 3.53 -2.18
CA SER A 37 -3.69 3.96 -2.83
C SER A 37 -3.69 3.68 -4.33
N LEU A 38 -2.57 3.92 -5.04
CA LEU A 38 -2.48 3.57 -6.47
C LEU A 38 -2.65 2.05 -6.72
N LYS A 39 -1.97 1.21 -5.94
CA LYS A 39 -2.08 -0.27 -6.03
C LYS A 39 -3.49 -0.75 -5.65
N ALA A 40 -4.06 -0.19 -4.59
CA ALA A 40 -5.41 -0.50 -4.12
C ALA A 40 -6.47 -0.14 -5.17
N ALA A 41 -6.33 1.01 -5.83
CA ALA A 41 -7.18 1.44 -6.92
C ALA A 41 -7.09 0.53 -8.15
N LEU A 42 -5.86 0.20 -8.60
CA LEU A 42 -5.63 -0.72 -9.72
C LEU A 42 -6.17 -2.13 -9.41
N LEU A 43 -6.01 -2.60 -8.17
CA LEU A 43 -6.54 -3.88 -7.70
C LEU A 43 -8.07 -3.89 -7.71
N ALA A 44 -8.71 -2.87 -7.13
CA ALA A 44 -10.16 -2.76 -7.10
C ALA A 44 -10.76 -2.71 -8.52
N ALA A 45 -10.21 -1.89 -9.42
CA ALA A 45 -10.64 -1.84 -10.82
C ALA A 45 -10.44 -3.19 -11.53
N GLY A 46 -9.25 -3.77 -11.40
CA GLY A 46 -8.94 -5.06 -12.00
C GLY A 46 -9.88 -6.18 -11.56
N SER A 47 -10.10 -6.31 -10.26
CA SER A 47 -10.98 -7.34 -9.70
C SER A 47 -12.45 -7.11 -10.07
N ALA A 48 -12.90 -5.86 -10.13
CA ALA A 48 -14.24 -5.53 -10.62
C ALA A 48 -14.42 -5.89 -12.11
N LEU A 49 -13.41 -5.61 -12.95
CA LEU A 49 -13.42 -6.00 -14.36
C LEU A 49 -13.40 -7.53 -14.54
N ALA A 50 -12.54 -8.24 -13.82
CA ALA A 50 -12.45 -9.69 -13.85
C ALA A 50 -13.75 -10.36 -13.36
N ALA A 51 -14.35 -9.85 -12.28
CA ALA A 51 -15.66 -10.31 -11.80
C ALA A 51 -16.76 -10.05 -12.83
N GLY A 52 -16.75 -8.88 -13.47
CA GLY A 52 -17.65 -8.51 -14.56
C GLY A 52 -17.58 -9.46 -15.76
N LEU A 53 -16.36 -9.76 -16.23
CA LEU A 53 -16.11 -10.70 -17.33
C LEU A 53 -16.54 -12.13 -16.98
N TRP A 54 -16.27 -12.58 -15.75
CA TRP A 54 -16.71 -13.90 -15.26
C TRP A 54 -18.25 -14.00 -15.14
N LEU A 55 -18.92 -12.95 -14.64
CA LEU A 55 -20.38 -12.88 -14.59
C LEU A 55 -21.00 -12.83 -16.00
N ALA A 56 -20.38 -12.08 -16.94
CA ALA A 56 -20.84 -12.04 -18.33
C ALA A 56 -20.69 -13.41 -19.01
N ARG A 57 -19.57 -14.12 -18.80
CA ARG A 57 -19.40 -15.53 -19.22
C ARG A 57 -20.55 -16.40 -18.71
N ALA A 58 -20.84 -16.34 -17.40
CA ALA A 58 -21.91 -17.13 -16.77
C ALA A 58 -23.32 -16.76 -17.31
N LEU A 59 -23.60 -15.48 -17.55
CA LEU A 59 -24.85 -15.00 -18.13
C LEU A 59 -25.07 -15.49 -19.56
N GLU A 60 -24.05 -15.49 -20.44
CA GLU A 60 -24.22 -16.00 -21.82
C GLU A 60 -24.30 -17.54 -21.84
N ALA A 61 -23.49 -18.22 -21.02
CA ALA A 61 -23.59 -19.67 -20.81
C ALA A 61 -24.98 -20.07 -20.27
N GLY A 62 -25.58 -19.23 -19.43
CA GLY A 62 -26.88 -19.48 -18.79
C GLY A 62 -26.80 -20.39 -17.57
N ARG A 63 -25.60 -20.53 -17.01
CA ARG A 63 -25.31 -21.37 -15.86
C ARG A 63 -24.00 -20.92 -15.20
N VAL A 64 -23.91 -21.04 -13.89
CA VAL A 64 -22.62 -21.00 -13.20
C VAL A 64 -22.09 -22.42 -13.17
N GLU A 65 -20.91 -22.63 -13.73
CA GLU A 65 -20.24 -23.92 -13.78
C GLU A 65 -19.28 -24.03 -12.60
N VAL A 66 -19.59 -24.92 -11.65
CA VAL A 66 -18.71 -25.24 -10.53
C VAL A 66 -18.27 -26.70 -10.67
N PRO A 67 -17.00 -26.97 -11.03
CA PRO A 67 -16.47 -28.33 -11.01
C PRO A 67 -16.65 -28.94 -9.62
N ALA A 68 -17.25 -30.14 -9.53
CA ALA A 68 -17.50 -30.82 -8.27
C ALA A 68 -16.29 -30.88 -7.32
N PRO A 69 -15.04 -31.18 -7.76
CA PRO A 69 -13.89 -31.17 -6.85
C PRO A 69 -13.53 -29.76 -6.33
N ARG A 70 -13.88 -28.69 -7.05
CA ARG A 70 -13.63 -27.29 -6.65
C ARG A 70 -14.72 -26.72 -5.74
N ALA A 71 -15.89 -27.36 -5.66
CA ALA A 71 -17.06 -26.82 -4.96
C ALA A 71 -16.83 -26.51 -3.48
N GLY A 72 -16.04 -27.33 -2.76
CA GLY A 72 -15.71 -27.09 -1.35
C GLY A 72 -14.91 -25.81 -1.13
N LEU A 73 -13.79 -25.66 -1.84
CA LEU A 73 -12.97 -24.45 -1.79
C LEU A 73 -13.70 -23.21 -2.33
N ALA A 74 -14.50 -23.36 -3.38
CA ALA A 74 -15.34 -22.29 -3.90
C ALA A 74 -16.38 -21.81 -2.87
N GLY A 75 -16.98 -22.73 -2.10
CA GLY A 75 -17.86 -22.40 -1.00
C GLY A 75 -17.16 -21.61 0.11
N LEU A 76 -15.96 -22.03 0.52
CA LEU A 76 -15.16 -21.32 1.53
C LEU A 76 -14.69 -19.94 1.04
N GLY A 77 -14.27 -19.82 -0.22
CA GLY A 77 -13.92 -18.54 -0.84
C GLY A 77 -15.11 -17.59 -0.95
N ALA A 78 -16.30 -18.12 -1.29
CA ALA A 78 -17.53 -17.34 -1.35
C ALA A 78 -17.97 -16.86 0.04
N LEU A 79 -17.86 -17.71 1.07
CA LEU A 79 -18.09 -17.32 2.47
C LEU A 79 -17.12 -16.21 2.90
N LEU A 80 -15.82 -16.32 2.58
CA LEU A 80 -14.85 -15.27 2.89
C LEU A 80 -15.15 -13.96 2.15
N LEU A 81 -15.54 -14.03 0.87
CA LEU A 81 -15.89 -12.86 0.08
C LEU A 81 -17.13 -12.16 0.65
N VAL A 82 -18.22 -12.90 0.89
CA VAL A 82 -19.46 -12.37 1.49
C VAL A 82 -19.17 -11.76 2.87
N TRP A 83 -18.40 -12.47 3.70
CA TRP A 83 -17.98 -11.96 5.00
C TRP A 83 -17.20 -10.65 4.87
N THR A 84 -16.21 -10.58 3.98
CA THR A 84 -15.40 -9.40 3.74
C THR A 84 -16.24 -8.20 3.29
N VAL A 85 -17.21 -8.41 2.39
CA VAL A 85 -18.13 -7.36 1.94
C VAL A 85 -19.04 -6.89 3.08
N LEU A 86 -19.59 -7.81 3.88
CA LEU A 86 -20.45 -7.46 5.02
C LEU A 86 -19.71 -6.72 6.14
N ARG A 87 -18.42 -7.02 6.36
CA ARG A 87 -17.60 -6.37 7.41
C ARG A 87 -16.89 -5.10 6.93
N GLY A 88 -16.52 -5.01 5.66
CA GLY A 88 -15.87 -3.84 5.06
C GLY A 88 -16.83 -2.80 4.47
N GLY A 89 -18.10 -3.16 4.28
CA GLY A 89 -19.10 -2.30 3.65
C GLY A 89 -18.81 -2.02 2.17
N ALA A 90 -19.58 -1.08 1.60
CA ALA A 90 -19.40 -0.63 0.21
C ALA A 90 -18.26 0.40 0.03
N GLY A 91 -17.46 0.66 1.08
CA GLY A 91 -16.35 1.59 1.05
C GLY A 91 -15.11 1.05 0.33
N GLU A 92 -14.15 1.94 0.07
CA GLU A 92 -12.90 1.60 -0.63
C GLU A 92 -12.13 0.45 0.03
N ALA A 93 -11.90 0.54 1.35
CA ALA A 93 -11.21 -0.50 2.09
C ALA A 93 -11.94 -1.86 2.00
N GLY A 94 -13.27 -1.86 2.03
CA GLY A 94 -14.09 -3.05 1.81
C GLY A 94 -13.88 -3.65 0.42
N ALA A 95 -13.91 -2.83 -0.64
CA ALA A 95 -13.67 -3.27 -2.01
C ALA A 95 -12.25 -3.82 -2.22
N VAL A 96 -11.24 -3.16 -1.67
CA VAL A 96 -9.83 -3.58 -1.74
C VAL A 96 -9.60 -4.89 -0.97
N ARG A 97 -10.24 -5.07 0.19
CA ARG A 97 -10.21 -6.35 0.92
C ARG A 97 -10.95 -7.46 0.19
N ALA A 98 -12.11 -7.17 -0.40
CA ALA A 98 -12.90 -8.13 -1.16
C ALA A 98 -12.20 -8.61 -2.45
N ALA A 99 -11.29 -7.79 -3.00
CA ALA A 99 -10.57 -8.09 -4.23
C ALA A 99 -9.75 -9.39 -4.16
N GLY A 100 -9.10 -9.70 -3.04
CA GLY A 100 -8.30 -10.92 -2.87
C GLY A 100 -9.13 -12.21 -2.98
N PRO A 101 -10.13 -12.42 -2.09
CA PRO A 101 -11.06 -13.54 -2.18
C PRO A 101 -11.81 -13.62 -3.52
N ALA A 102 -12.14 -12.47 -4.14
CA ALA A 102 -12.76 -12.45 -5.47
C ALA A 102 -11.80 -13.00 -6.54
N LEU A 103 -10.55 -12.53 -6.61
CA LEU A 103 -9.54 -13.03 -7.56
C LEU A 103 -9.26 -14.52 -7.36
N PHE A 104 -9.22 -15.00 -6.11
CA PHE A 104 -9.10 -16.42 -5.80
C PHE A 104 -10.25 -17.23 -6.41
N LEU A 105 -11.50 -16.81 -6.19
CA LEU A 105 -12.68 -17.49 -6.76
C LEU A 105 -12.68 -17.46 -8.29
N ILE A 106 -12.31 -16.33 -8.88
CA ILE A 106 -12.25 -16.16 -10.34
C ILE A 106 -11.16 -17.04 -10.94
N ALA A 107 -9.99 -17.16 -10.32
CA ALA A 107 -8.93 -18.07 -10.76
C ALA A 107 -9.32 -19.55 -10.54
N LEU A 108 -10.00 -19.88 -9.45
CA LEU A 108 -10.47 -21.22 -9.14
C LEU A 108 -11.58 -21.71 -10.11
N LEU A 109 -12.54 -20.84 -10.42
CA LEU A 109 -13.75 -21.16 -11.20
C LEU A 109 -13.68 -20.76 -12.68
N GLY A 110 -12.74 -19.88 -13.05
CA GLY A 110 -12.53 -19.38 -14.40
C GLY A 110 -11.51 -20.22 -15.17
N PRO A 111 -10.40 -19.63 -15.67
CA PRO A 111 -9.43 -20.31 -16.53
C PRO A 111 -8.53 -21.29 -15.75
N GLY A 112 -9.13 -22.34 -15.18
CA GLY A 112 -8.43 -23.33 -14.36
C GLY A 112 -7.71 -24.41 -15.17
N SER A 113 -6.91 -24.02 -16.16
CA SER A 113 -6.17 -24.91 -17.06
C SER A 113 -4.65 -24.81 -16.88
N ALA A 114 -3.91 -25.87 -17.25
CA ALA A 114 -2.45 -25.84 -17.28
C ALA A 114 -1.86 -24.75 -18.20
N GLY A 115 -2.62 -24.30 -19.21
CA GLY A 115 -2.25 -23.16 -20.08
C GLY A 115 -2.23 -21.85 -19.31
N PHE A 116 -3.34 -21.49 -18.67
CA PHE A 116 -3.45 -20.28 -17.85
C PHE A 116 -2.46 -20.28 -16.70
N ALA A 117 -2.32 -21.40 -15.99
CA ALA A 117 -1.35 -21.53 -14.89
C ALA A 117 0.08 -21.20 -15.35
N ARG A 118 0.44 -21.56 -16.60
CA ARG A 118 1.74 -21.23 -17.20
C ARG A 118 1.83 -19.78 -17.64
N SER A 119 0.77 -19.22 -18.24
CA SER A 119 0.69 -17.78 -18.56
C SER A 119 0.87 -16.93 -17.29
N LEU A 120 0.26 -17.33 -16.17
CA LEU A 120 0.37 -16.67 -14.88
C LEU A 120 1.80 -16.74 -14.32
N CYS A 121 2.47 -17.89 -14.42
CA CYS A 121 3.89 -18.02 -14.08
C CYS A 121 4.77 -17.08 -14.94
N TRP A 122 4.51 -16.95 -16.24
CA TRP A 122 5.21 -15.99 -17.10
C TRP A 122 4.97 -14.54 -16.67
N ALA A 123 3.73 -14.15 -16.36
CA ALA A 123 3.39 -12.80 -15.92
C ALA A 123 4.09 -12.43 -14.61
N ALA A 124 3.99 -13.30 -13.59
CA ALA A 124 4.63 -13.11 -12.29
C ALA A 124 6.17 -13.08 -12.40
N LEU A 125 6.77 -14.02 -13.13
CA LEU A 125 8.23 -14.07 -13.34
C LEU A 125 8.74 -12.84 -14.10
N SER A 126 8.01 -12.36 -15.10
CA SER A 126 8.42 -11.18 -15.89
C SER A 126 8.34 -9.89 -15.07
N ALA A 127 7.29 -9.73 -14.27
CA ALA A 127 7.16 -8.57 -13.38
C ALA A 127 8.20 -8.61 -12.24
N ALA A 128 8.45 -9.78 -11.66
CA ALA A 128 9.54 -9.99 -10.71
C ALA A 128 10.89 -9.62 -11.32
N ALA A 129 11.20 -10.12 -12.52
CA ALA A 129 12.47 -9.85 -13.18
C ALA A 129 12.66 -8.36 -13.52
N LEU A 130 11.61 -7.63 -13.88
CA LEU A 130 11.73 -6.18 -14.13
C LEU A 130 12.07 -5.42 -12.83
N ALA A 131 11.38 -5.72 -11.73
CA ALA A 131 11.67 -5.13 -10.41
C ALA A 131 13.07 -5.54 -9.89
N GLY A 132 13.47 -6.79 -10.10
CA GLY A 132 14.80 -7.29 -9.78
C GLY A 132 15.91 -6.61 -10.60
N GLY A 133 15.65 -6.36 -11.89
CA GLY A 133 16.53 -5.60 -12.77
C GLY A 133 16.70 -4.16 -12.29
N TYR A 134 15.60 -3.50 -11.90
CA TYR A 134 15.63 -2.15 -11.32
C TYR A 134 16.47 -2.08 -10.04
N ALA A 135 16.32 -3.05 -9.13
CA ALA A 135 17.14 -3.13 -7.92
C ALA A 135 18.63 -3.32 -8.20
N VAL A 136 18.99 -4.09 -9.23
CA VAL A 136 20.38 -4.23 -9.68
C VAL A 136 20.90 -2.90 -10.24
N THR A 137 20.15 -2.21 -11.10
CA THR A 137 20.60 -0.90 -11.66
C THR A 137 20.74 0.17 -10.58
N ALA A 138 19.80 0.24 -9.63
CA ALA A 138 19.87 1.16 -8.50
C ALA A 138 21.10 0.88 -7.61
N ARG A 139 21.37 -0.40 -7.30
CA ARG A 139 22.56 -0.80 -6.54
C ARG A 139 23.88 -0.45 -7.24
N LEU A 140 23.90 -0.45 -8.57
CA LEU A 140 25.08 -0.10 -9.37
C LEU A 140 25.27 1.43 -9.52
N GLY A 141 24.40 2.26 -8.93
CA GLY A 141 24.42 3.71 -9.15
C GLY A 141 24.00 4.10 -10.58
N LEU A 142 23.45 3.17 -11.35
CA LEU A 142 22.90 3.37 -12.69
C LEU A 142 21.39 3.62 -12.62
N ASP A 143 20.93 4.23 -11.53
CA ASP A 143 19.52 4.51 -11.30
C ASP A 143 19.04 5.57 -12.31
N PRO A 144 18.11 5.23 -13.24
CA PRO A 144 17.56 6.21 -14.17
C PRO A 144 16.65 7.25 -13.48
N LEU A 145 16.30 7.03 -12.19
CA LEU A 145 15.37 7.84 -11.41
C LEU A 145 15.94 8.08 -10.01
N PRO A 146 16.95 8.97 -9.84
CA PRO A 146 17.80 9.08 -8.65
C PRO A 146 17.00 9.01 -7.33
N TRP A 147 17.06 7.84 -6.71
CA TRP A 147 16.22 7.45 -5.58
C TRP A 147 16.77 7.98 -4.24
N GLN A 148 15.89 8.54 -3.42
CA GLN A 148 16.19 8.76 -2.00
C GLN A 148 15.64 7.58 -1.16
N PRO A 149 16.49 6.84 -0.42
CA PRO A 149 16.10 5.60 0.27
C PRO A 149 15.01 5.71 1.33
N THR A 150 14.69 6.92 1.78
CA THR A 150 14.15 7.16 3.12
C THR A 150 12.65 7.49 3.18
N ALA A 151 11.98 7.78 2.06
CA ALA A 151 10.65 8.41 2.08
C ALA A 151 9.56 7.77 1.21
N GLY A 152 9.87 6.79 0.34
CA GLY A 152 8.92 6.26 -0.65
C GLY A 152 8.57 4.78 -0.46
N THR A 153 7.28 4.43 -0.56
CA THR A 153 6.75 3.05 -0.52
C THR A 153 6.94 2.28 -1.85
N LEU A 154 8.15 2.46 -2.40
CA LEU A 154 8.74 1.78 -3.55
C LEU A 154 9.17 0.31 -3.34
N GLY A 155 9.29 -0.30 -2.16
CA GLY A 155 9.26 0.19 -0.78
C GLY A 155 9.37 -0.98 0.20
N SER A 156 10.23 -0.86 1.23
CA SER A 156 10.75 -1.99 2.01
C SER A 156 11.46 -3.03 1.12
N PRO A 157 12.81 -3.10 1.17
CA PRO A 157 13.57 -4.12 0.44
C PRO A 157 13.15 -5.56 0.78
N GLY A 158 12.50 -5.77 1.93
CA GLY A 158 11.93 -7.05 2.34
C GLY A 158 10.68 -7.46 1.53
N LEU A 159 9.91 -6.51 0.99
CA LEU A 159 8.79 -6.80 0.08
C LEU A 159 9.29 -7.24 -1.29
N LEU A 160 10.29 -6.52 -1.80
CA LEU A 160 10.92 -6.85 -3.08
C LEU A 160 11.65 -8.19 -3.01
N ALA A 161 12.47 -8.41 -1.97
CA ALA A 161 13.13 -9.69 -1.74
C ALA A 161 12.12 -10.85 -1.63
N ALA A 162 10.98 -10.64 -0.95
CA ALA A 162 9.91 -11.64 -0.89
C ALA A 162 9.31 -11.98 -2.25
N ALA A 163 8.99 -10.96 -3.07
CA ALA A 163 8.45 -11.14 -4.41
C ALA A 163 9.44 -11.88 -5.33
N LEU A 164 10.71 -11.48 -5.31
CA LEU A 164 11.77 -12.10 -6.10
C LEU A 164 12.02 -13.55 -5.69
N LEU A 165 12.11 -13.81 -4.38
CA LEU A 165 12.25 -15.16 -3.82
C LEU A 165 11.07 -16.07 -4.22
N ALA A 166 9.85 -15.56 -4.17
CA ALA A 166 8.65 -16.28 -4.61
C ALA A 166 8.61 -16.54 -6.13
N ALA A 167 9.23 -15.68 -6.95
CA ALA A 167 9.27 -15.84 -8.40
C ALA A 167 10.30 -16.87 -8.88
N VAL A 168 11.41 -17.07 -8.16
CA VAL A 168 12.48 -18.01 -8.54
C VAL A 168 11.97 -19.44 -8.82
N PRO A 169 11.11 -20.07 -7.99
CA PRO A 169 10.53 -21.38 -8.31
C PRO A 169 9.76 -21.43 -9.64
N LEU A 170 9.12 -20.32 -10.05
CA LEU A 170 8.29 -20.25 -11.25
C LEU A 170 9.12 -20.34 -12.55
N ALA A 171 10.42 -20.03 -12.50
CA ALA A 171 11.32 -20.18 -13.65
C ALA A 171 11.62 -21.65 -13.99
N ALA A 172 11.66 -22.54 -12.99
CA ALA A 172 12.01 -23.96 -13.18
C ALA A 172 11.10 -24.72 -14.16
N PRO A 173 9.75 -24.72 -14.03
CA PRO A 173 8.87 -25.42 -14.97
C PRO A 173 8.89 -24.81 -16.38
N LEU A 174 9.22 -23.51 -16.51
CA LEU A 174 9.31 -22.82 -17.80
C LEU A 174 10.63 -23.12 -18.53
N LEU A 175 11.72 -23.25 -17.78
CA LEU A 175 13.04 -23.66 -18.28
C LEU A 175 13.06 -25.14 -18.69
N LEU A 176 12.33 -25.99 -17.96
CA LEU A 176 12.30 -27.44 -18.15
C LEU A 176 11.17 -27.93 -19.08
N ASP A 177 10.31 -27.05 -19.61
CA ASP A 177 9.21 -27.42 -20.52
C ASP A 177 9.76 -27.98 -21.86
N PRO A 178 9.64 -29.29 -22.14
CA PRO A 178 10.28 -29.91 -23.30
C PRO A 178 9.66 -29.48 -24.63
N GLU A 179 8.39 -29.04 -24.62
CA GLU A 179 7.71 -28.51 -25.81
C GLU A 179 8.02 -27.02 -26.04
N ALA A 180 8.63 -26.33 -25.07
CA ALA A 180 8.97 -24.92 -25.25
C ALA A 180 10.18 -24.77 -26.19
N PRO A 181 10.07 -23.93 -27.25
CA PRO A 181 11.18 -23.68 -28.15
C PRO A 181 12.35 -23.06 -27.39
N GLY A 182 13.59 -23.31 -27.86
CA GLY A 182 14.81 -22.98 -27.13
C GLY A 182 14.89 -21.54 -26.63
N TYR A 183 14.40 -20.57 -27.42
CA TYR A 183 14.38 -19.16 -27.03
C TYR A 183 13.47 -18.87 -25.82
N ARG A 184 12.36 -19.59 -25.64
CA ARG A 184 11.48 -19.44 -24.45
C ARG A 184 12.15 -20.00 -23.21
N ARG A 185 12.81 -21.16 -23.33
CA ARG A 185 13.59 -21.74 -22.22
C ARG A 185 14.76 -20.84 -21.82
N ALA A 186 15.48 -20.29 -22.79
CA ALA A 186 16.54 -19.31 -22.56
C ALA A 186 16.00 -18.04 -21.87
N LEU A 187 14.85 -17.50 -22.33
CA LEU A 187 14.21 -16.35 -21.68
C LEU A 187 13.79 -16.65 -20.24
N ALA A 188 13.19 -17.82 -19.96
CA ALA A 188 12.83 -18.22 -18.61
C ALA A 188 14.06 -18.30 -17.69
N GLY A 189 15.16 -18.87 -18.18
CA GLY A 189 16.45 -18.91 -17.48
C GLY A 189 17.02 -17.51 -17.21
N PHE A 190 16.96 -16.61 -18.20
CA PHE A 190 17.38 -15.22 -18.06
C PHE A 190 16.55 -14.47 -17.01
N LEU A 191 15.21 -14.52 -17.08
CA LEU A 191 14.34 -13.85 -16.11
C LEU A 191 14.56 -14.42 -14.68
N GLY A 192 14.75 -15.74 -14.56
CA GLY A 192 15.10 -16.37 -13.29
C GLY A 192 16.45 -15.89 -12.73
N ALA A 193 17.47 -15.75 -13.58
CA ALA A 193 18.77 -15.21 -13.18
C ALA A 193 18.68 -13.73 -12.75
N VAL A 194 17.89 -12.91 -13.45
CA VAL A 194 17.61 -11.52 -13.05
C VAL A 194 16.87 -11.47 -11.71
N CYS A 195 15.93 -12.37 -11.45
CA CYS A 195 15.27 -12.46 -10.14
C CYS A 195 16.25 -12.78 -9.00
N VAL A 196 17.20 -13.70 -9.23
CA VAL A 196 18.24 -14.04 -8.25
C VAL A 196 19.22 -12.87 -8.02
N ALA A 197 19.64 -12.19 -9.09
CA ALA A 197 20.50 -11.01 -8.99
C ALA A 197 19.81 -9.85 -8.25
N GLY A 198 18.54 -9.59 -8.57
CA GLY A 198 17.69 -8.64 -7.87
C GLY A 198 17.48 -9.01 -6.39
N LEU A 199 17.30 -10.30 -6.09
CA LEU A 199 17.15 -10.78 -4.71
C LEU A 199 18.42 -10.51 -3.90
N ALA A 200 19.60 -10.76 -4.49
CA ALA A 200 20.87 -10.42 -3.87
C ALA A 200 21.04 -8.90 -3.68
N ALA A 201 20.62 -8.09 -4.66
CA ALA A 201 20.66 -6.63 -4.57
C ALA A 201 19.74 -6.07 -3.47
N ALA A 202 18.49 -6.56 -3.40
CA ALA A 202 17.51 -6.19 -2.39
C ALA A 202 17.89 -6.68 -0.99
N ALA A 203 18.39 -7.93 -0.87
CA ALA A 203 18.88 -8.46 0.40
C ALA A 203 20.11 -7.68 0.91
N ALA A 204 21.03 -7.27 0.03
CA ALA A 204 22.16 -6.43 0.39
C ALA A 204 21.81 -4.92 0.48
N ALA A 205 20.53 -4.57 0.37
CA ALA A 205 19.96 -3.26 0.72
C ALA A 205 19.09 -3.33 2.01
N LEU A 206 18.90 -4.52 2.60
CA LEU A 206 18.37 -4.65 3.96
C LEU A 206 19.46 -4.26 4.95
N ASP A 207 19.39 -3.03 5.46
CA ASP A 207 20.16 -2.66 6.64
C ASP A 207 19.66 -3.47 7.85
N ALA A 208 20.55 -4.30 8.40
CA ALA A 208 20.28 -5.09 9.58
C ALA A 208 20.02 -4.22 10.83
N ALA A 209 20.62 -3.02 10.91
CA ALA A 209 20.39 -2.09 11.99
C ALA A 209 18.98 -1.46 11.90
N ALA A 210 18.58 -0.96 10.73
CA ALA A 210 17.21 -0.50 10.48
C ALA A 210 16.16 -1.61 10.71
N LEU A 211 16.44 -2.86 10.29
CA LEU A 211 15.54 -3.99 10.56
C LEU A 211 15.42 -4.26 12.06
N ALA A 212 16.54 -4.28 12.80
CA ALA A 212 16.54 -4.44 14.25
C ALA A 212 15.82 -3.28 14.97
N ALA A 213 15.98 -2.05 14.50
CA ALA A 213 15.29 -0.85 15.02
C ALA A 213 13.78 -0.88 14.73
N ALA A 214 13.34 -1.49 13.63
CA ALA A 214 11.93 -1.68 13.30
C ALA A 214 11.26 -2.81 14.11
N MET A 215 12.02 -3.77 14.64
CA MET A 215 11.45 -4.92 15.37
C MET A 215 10.62 -4.55 16.62
N PRO A 216 11.02 -3.60 17.49
CA PRO A 216 10.18 -3.12 18.58
C PRO A 216 8.84 -2.53 18.10
N ALA A 217 8.88 -1.68 17.07
CA ALA A 217 7.68 -1.08 16.48
C ALA A 217 6.76 -2.15 15.87
N LYS A 218 7.31 -3.12 15.13
CA LYS A 218 6.57 -4.28 14.62
C LYS A 218 5.95 -5.11 15.75
N ALA A 219 6.71 -5.38 16.82
CA ALA A 219 6.21 -6.13 17.97
C ALA A 219 5.07 -5.39 18.68
N GLU A 220 5.13 -4.06 18.77
CA GLU A 220 4.05 -3.24 19.31
C GLU A 220 2.83 -3.21 18.38
N ALA A 221 3.01 -3.07 17.06
CA ALA A 221 1.92 -3.15 16.09
C ALA A 221 1.21 -4.52 16.12
N VAL A 222 1.97 -5.61 16.30
CA VAL A 222 1.42 -6.96 16.53
C VAL A 222 0.65 -7.04 17.85
N ARG A 223 1.16 -6.48 18.95
CA ARG A 223 0.43 -6.43 20.24
C ARG A 223 -0.85 -5.60 20.14
N ALA A 224 -0.81 -4.46 19.45
CA ALA A 224 -1.97 -3.60 19.25
C ALA A 224 -3.03 -4.29 18.39
N ALA A 225 -2.65 -4.91 17.26
CA ALA A 225 -3.56 -5.71 16.43
C ALA A 225 -4.15 -6.89 17.21
N ALA A 226 -3.35 -7.58 18.05
CA ALA A 226 -3.83 -8.65 18.92
C ALA A 226 -4.78 -8.14 20.02
N ALA A 227 -4.53 -6.97 20.60
CA ALA A 227 -5.43 -6.35 21.58
C ALA A 227 -6.77 -5.94 20.94
N MET A 228 -6.75 -5.36 19.74
CA MET A 228 -7.95 -5.04 18.95
C MET A 228 -8.73 -6.32 18.59
N LEU A 229 -8.03 -7.39 18.22
CA LEU A 229 -8.62 -8.70 17.97
C LEU A 229 -9.29 -9.28 19.24
N LEU A 230 -8.66 -9.17 20.41
CA LEU A 230 -9.25 -9.61 21.68
C LEU A 230 -10.49 -8.79 22.09
N GLN A 231 -10.56 -7.51 21.71
CA GLN A 231 -11.73 -6.65 21.92
C GLN A 231 -12.90 -6.95 20.95
N SER A 232 -12.62 -7.54 19.79
CA SER A 232 -13.63 -7.83 18.75
C SER A 232 -13.29 -9.10 17.97
N PRO A 233 -13.25 -10.28 18.64
CA PRO A 233 -12.70 -11.50 18.05
C PRO A 233 -13.54 -12.04 16.89
N TRP A 234 -14.85 -11.83 16.93
CA TRP A 234 -15.76 -12.27 15.87
C TRP A 234 -15.88 -11.25 14.75
N SER A 235 -15.91 -9.97 15.12
CA SER A 235 -16.25 -8.84 14.25
C SER A 235 -15.05 -8.25 13.52
N GLY A 236 -13.88 -8.24 14.16
CA GLY A 236 -12.82 -7.30 13.83
C GLY A 236 -13.25 -5.83 14.01
N ILE A 237 -12.32 -4.91 13.78
CA ILE A 237 -12.52 -3.45 13.93
C ILE A 237 -13.10 -2.77 12.68
N GLY A 238 -13.16 -3.46 11.54
CA GLY A 238 -13.53 -2.91 10.23
C GLY A 238 -12.39 -3.01 9.21
N ALA A 239 -12.73 -3.15 7.92
CA ALA A 239 -11.74 -3.20 6.84
C ALA A 239 -10.98 -1.87 6.72
N GLY A 240 -9.65 -1.91 6.66
CA GLY A 240 -8.78 -0.73 6.51
C GLY A 240 -8.67 0.18 7.75
N GLU A 241 -9.35 -0.12 8.85
CA GLU A 241 -9.24 0.62 10.11
C GLU A 241 -7.89 0.40 10.82
N LEU A 242 -7.22 -0.74 10.56
CA LEU A 242 -6.02 -1.13 11.28
C LEU A 242 -4.82 -0.20 11.02
N PRO A 243 -4.46 0.18 9.77
CA PRO A 243 -3.43 1.18 9.53
C PRO A 243 -3.76 2.51 10.20
N ILE A 244 -5.01 2.98 10.11
CA ILE A 244 -5.44 4.25 10.70
C ILE A 244 -5.16 4.22 12.22
N ARG A 245 -5.62 3.19 12.92
CA ARG A 245 -5.45 3.07 14.38
C ARG A 245 -4.02 2.78 14.85
N LEU A 246 -3.18 2.19 13.99
CA LEU A 246 -1.75 1.96 14.29
C LEU A 246 -0.90 3.21 14.05
N LEU A 247 -1.28 4.09 13.11
CA LEU A 247 -0.56 5.29 12.73
C LEU A 247 -1.03 6.55 13.48
N TRP A 248 -2.28 6.57 13.97
CA TRP A 248 -2.85 7.75 14.63
C TRP A 248 -2.13 8.09 15.95
N GLY A 249 -1.73 9.36 16.10
CA GLY A 249 -1.10 9.88 17.31
C GLY A 249 0.39 9.54 17.48
N ARG A 250 1.06 8.97 16.47
CA ARG A 250 2.50 8.63 16.54
C ARG A 250 3.24 8.92 15.22
N PRO A 251 3.53 10.19 14.88
CA PRO A 251 4.15 10.55 13.60
C PRO A 251 5.55 9.91 13.38
N GLU A 252 6.37 9.80 14.43
CA GLU A 252 7.66 9.09 14.36
C GLU A 252 7.47 7.60 14.10
N ALA A 253 6.48 6.98 14.77
CA ALA A 253 6.13 5.60 14.49
C ALA A 253 5.49 5.44 13.11
N ALA A 254 4.81 6.45 12.56
CA ALA A 254 4.26 6.37 11.20
C ALA A 254 5.38 6.22 10.16
N ALA A 255 6.45 7.02 10.26
CA ALA A 255 7.64 6.85 9.42
C ALA A 255 8.29 5.46 9.58
N ALA A 256 8.29 4.89 10.79
CA ALA A 256 8.85 3.57 11.07
C ALA A 256 7.92 2.36 10.80
N LEU A 257 6.59 2.55 10.79
CA LEU A 257 5.56 1.51 10.65
C LEU A 257 4.94 1.45 9.25
N LEU A 258 4.94 2.54 8.48
CA LEU A 258 4.57 2.54 7.06
C LEU A 258 5.25 1.41 6.24
N PRO A 259 6.52 1.02 6.48
CA PRO A 259 7.12 -0.13 5.79
C PRO A 259 6.77 -1.52 6.35
N VAL A 260 6.08 -1.65 7.50
CA VAL A 260 5.85 -2.96 8.17
C VAL A 260 4.43 -3.09 8.75
N PRO A 261 3.40 -3.31 7.91
CA PRO A 261 2.08 -3.70 8.40
C PRO A 261 2.14 -5.04 9.17
N PRO A 262 1.20 -5.31 10.10
CA PRO A 262 1.07 -6.63 10.72
C PRO A 262 0.82 -7.69 9.64
N SER A 263 1.24 -8.93 9.91
CA SER A 263 1.12 -10.03 8.97
C SER A 263 -0.34 -10.22 8.53
N GLU A 264 -0.57 -10.52 7.25
CA GLU A 264 -1.91 -10.60 6.67
C GLU A 264 -2.91 -11.46 7.47
N PRO A 265 -2.59 -12.66 8.02
CA PRO A 265 -3.55 -13.38 8.86
C PRO A 265 -3.92 -12.63 10.14
N LEU A 266 -2.96 -11.95 10.80
CA LEU A 266 -3.24 -11.12 11.98
C LEU A 266 -4.00 -9.85 11.61
N ALA A 267 -3.68 -9.23 10.48
CA ALA A 267 -4.38 -8.05 9.98
C ALA A 267 -5.82 -8.37 9.55
N THR A 268 -6.02 -9.48 8.85
CA THR A 268 -7.32 -10.05 8.48
C THR A 268 -8.13 -10.39 9.73
N ALA A 269 -7.48 -10.98 10.75
CA ALA A 269 -8.14 -11.22 12.03
C ALA A 269 -8.56 -9.92 12.71
N ALA A 270 -7.66 -8.93 12.82
CA ALA A 270 -7.95 -7.68 13.50
C ALA A 270 -9.03 -6.86 12.77
N GLU A 271 -9.00 -6.77 11.43
CA GLU A 271 -9.97 -6.00 10.64
C GLU A 271 -11.31 -6.72 10.45
N LEU A 272 -11.29 -8.02 10.15
CA LEU A 272 -12.48 -8.79 9.72
C LEU A 272 -12.89 -9.89 10.71
N GLY A 273 -12.14 -10.12 11.78
CA GLY A 273 -12.40 -11.14 12.82
C GLY A 273 -11.74 -12.50 12.56
N LEU A 274 -11.66 -13.31 13.62
CA LEU A 274 -11.20 -14.70 13.58
C LEU A 274 -11.86 -15.56 12.48
N PRO A 275 -13.17 -15.44 12.15
CA PRO A 275 -13.76 -16.22 11.07
C PRO A 275 -13.11 -15.96 9.71
N ALA A 276 -12.76 -14.70 9.40
CA ALA A 276 -12.09 -14.34 8.16
C ALA A 276 -10.66 -14.90 8.11
N ALA A 277 -9.92 -14.79 9.21
CA ALA A 277 -8.55 -15.33 9.30
C ALA A 277 -8.52 -16.87 9.25
N ALA A 278 -9.50 -17.55 9.83
CA ALA A 278 -9.65 -19.00 9.74
C ALA A 278 -9.96 -19.44 8.29
N LEU A 279 -10.92 -18.78 7.62
CA LEU A 279 -11.22 -19.03 6.21
C LEU A 279 -10.01 -18.77 5.30
N TRP A 280 -9.32 -17.64 5.50
CA TRP A 280 -8.06 -17.32 4.81
C TRP A 280 -7.03 -18.45 4.99
N GLY A 281 -6.80 -18.89 6.23
CA GLY A 281 -5.84 -19.94 6.55
C GLY A 281 -6.18 -21.26 5.85
N VAL A 282 -7.46 -21.66 5.86
CA VAL A 282 -7.91 -22.88 5.18
C VAL A 282 -7.75 -22.79 3.66
N LEU A 283 -8.07 -21.64 3.04
CA LEU A 283 -7.92 -21.44 1.60
C LEU A 283 -6.46 -21.48 1.17
N ILE A 284 -5.57 -20.79 1.88
CA ILE A 284 -4.15 -20.71 1.53
C ILE A 284 -3.42 -22.03 1.82
N LEU A 285 -3.56 -22.60 3.03
CA LEU A 285 -2.93 -23.89 3.36
C LEU A 285 -3.52 -25.03 2.53
N GLY A 286 -4.82 -25.01 2.27
CA GLY A 286 -5.49 -25.97 1.37
C GLY A 286 -4.94 -25.89 -0.06
N SER A 287 -4.74 -24.69 -0.60
CA SER A 287 -4.16 -24.50 -1.95
C SER A 287 -2.72 -25.01 -2.02
N VAL A 288 -1.88 -24.72 -1.00
CA VAL A 288 -0.52 -25.25 -0.91
C VAL A 288 -0.52 -26.79 -0.83
N SER A 289 -1.35 -27.37 0.04
CA SER A 289 -1.45 -28.83 0.18
C SER A 289 -1.92 -29.50 -1.11
N LEU A 290 -2.92 -28.93 -1.80
CA LEU A 290 -3.39 -29.44 -3.08
C LEU A 290 -2.32 -29.37 -4.17
N ALA A 291 -1.60 -28.25 -4.27
CA ALA A 291 -0.51 -28.08 -5.23
C ALA A 291 0.59 -29.13 -5.05
N LEU A 292 1.00 -29.39 -3.81
CA LEU A 292 2.04 -30.39 -3.50
C LEU A 292 1.55 -31.84 -3.70
N LEU A 293 0.29 -32.13 -3.40
CA LEU A 293 -0.32 -33.45 -3.62
C LEU A 293 -0.56 -33.72 -5.11
N ASP A 294 -0.91 -32.70 -5.90
CA ASP A 294 -1.01 -32.79 -7.35
C ASP A 294 0.36 -32.99 -8.00
N ALA A 295 1.37 -32.20 -7.60
CA ALA A 295 2.74 -32.37 -8.06
C ALA A 295 3.26 -33.80 -7.85
N ARG A 296 3.00 -34.40 -6.68
CA ARG A 296 3.35 -35.79 -6.38
C ARG A 296 2.58 -36.80 -7.24
N ARG A 297 1.26 -36.61 -7.42
CA ARG A 297 0.42 -37.51 -8.24
C ARG A 297 0.83 -37.47 -9.71
N ARG A 298 0.96 -36.29 -10.30
CA ARG A 298 1.40 -36.10 -11.69
C ARG A 298 2.82 -36.62 -11.93
N LEU A 299 3.74 -36.46 -10.96
CA LEU A 299 5.08 -37.03 -11.05
C LEU A 299 5.05 -38.56 -11.06
N ALA A 300 4.23 -39.19 -10.22
CA ALA A 300 4.03 -40.64 -10.20
C ALA A 300 3.35 -41.16 -11.49
N ALA A 301 2.47 -40.37 -12.10
CA ALA A 301 1.86 -40.64 -13.41
C ALA A 301 2.79 -40.36 -14.61
N GLY A 302 4.00 -39.84 -14.39
CA GLY A 302 4.96 -39.51 -15.45
C GLY A 302 4.75 -38.14 -16.13
N ASP A 303 3.71 -37.38 -15.78
CA ASP A 303 3.48 -35.99 -16.20
C ASP A 303 4.42 -35.03 -15.46
N LYS A 304 5.72 -35.16 -15.74
CA LYS A 304 6.80 -34.33 -15.17
C LYS A 304 6.57 -32.84 -15.40
N ARG A 305 5.93 -32.49 -16.51
CA ARG A 305 5.69 -31.10 -16.93
C ARG A 305 4.73 -30.40 -15.98
N ASN A 306 3.51 -30.88 -15.86
CA ASN A 306 2.52 -30.25 -14.99
C ASN A 306 2.83 -30.52 -13.51
N ALA A 307 3.50 -31.64 -13.18
CA ALA A 307 4.06 -31.86 -11.84
C ALA A 307 5.03 -30.75 -11.41
N SER A 308 5.95 -30.36 -12.31
CA SER A 308 6.89 -29.26 -12.03
C SER A 308 6.19 -27.90 -11.90
N LEU A 309 5.12 -27.67 -12.67
CA LEU A 309 4.31 -26.45 -12.59
C LEU A 309 3.55 -26.35 -11.26
N ALA A 310 2.85 -27.40 -10.86
CA ALA A 310 2.14 -27.47 -9.58
C ALA A 310 3.11 -27.35 -8.38
N GLY A 311 4.27 -28.02 -8.46
CA GLY A 311 5.32 -27.93 -7.43
C GLY A 311 5.90 -26.52 -7.30
N ALA A 312 6.15 -25.84 -8.42
CA ALA A 312 6.64 -24.45 -8.45
C ALA A 312 5.62 -23.46 -7.88
N GLN A 313 4.33 -23.58 -8.24
CA GLN A 313 3.27 -22.75 -7.66
C GLN A 313 3.14 -22.99 -6.15
N GLY A 314 3.18 -24.25 -5.70
CA GLY A 314 3.17 -24.59 -4.26
C GLY A 314 4.36 -24.01 -3.50
N ALA A 315 5.58 -24.09 -4.05
CA ALA A 315 6.77 -23.49 -3.46
C ALA A 315 6.69 -21.95 -3.42
N SER A 316 6.24 -21.31 -4.50
CA SER A 316 6.02 -19.87 -4.58
C SER A 316 5.03 -19.38 -3.51
N LEU A 317 3.91 -20.08 -3.32
CA LEU A 317 2.92 -19.80 -2.29
C LEU A 317 3.50 -19.92 -0.87
N ILE A 318 4.29 -20.95 -0.57
CA ILE A 318 4.96 -21.11 0.74
C ILE A 318 5.87 -19.91 1.02
N LEU A 319 6.61 -19.43 0.01
CA LEU A 319 7.52 -18.30 0.14
C LEU A 319 6.75 -16.98 0.32
N LEU A 320 5.65 -16.76 -0.40
CA LEU A 320 4.77 -15.59 -0.22
C LEU A 320 4.12 -15.57 1.18
N VAL A 321 3.66 -16.71 1.70
CA VAL A 321 3.10 -16.81 3.05
C VAL A 321 4.17 -16.58 4.12
N GLY A 322 5.34 -17.21 3.97
CA GLY A 322 6.47 -17.01 4.88
C GLY A 322 6.91 -15.54 4.93
N ALA A 323 7.00 -14.89 3.77
CA ALA A 323 7.25 -13.45 3.68
C ALA A 323 6.11 -12.61 4.30
N GLY A 324 4.84 -12.95 4.02
CA GLY A 324 3.68 -12.26 4.61
C GLY A 324 3.71 -12.25 6.13
N LEU A 325 4.18 -13.34 6.75
CA LEU A 325 4.39 -13.44 8.19
C LEU A 325 5.62 -12.64 8.67
N LEU A 326 6.74 -12.72 7.95
CA LEU A 326 8.03 -12.14 8.37
C LEU A 326 8.17 -10.64 8.09
N THR A 327 7.62 -10.12 6.99
CA THR A 327 7.77 -8.71 6.56
C THR A 327 6.45 -7.96 6.42
N GLY A 328 5.30 -8.61 6.66
CA GLY A 328 3.98 -8.00 6.42
C GLY A 328 3.54 -8.01 4.95
N ALA A 329 4.32 -8.68 4.08
CA ALA A 329 4.24 -8.49 2.63
C ALA A 329 2.87 -8.70 2.00
N SER A 330 2.09 -9.66 2.48
CA SER A 330 0.79 -9.95 1.88
C SER A 330 -0.35 -9.03 2.33
N TYR A 331 -0.08 -8.04 3.21
CA TYR A 331 -0.94 -6.85 3.35
C TYR A 331 -0.80 -5.91 2.14
N ALA A 332 0.39 -5.84 1.53
CA ALA A 332 0.59 -5.01 0.35
C ALA A 332 -0.19 -5.59 -0.85
N PRO A 333 -0.90 -4.77 -1.65
CA PRO A 333 -1.80 -5.31 -2.69
C PRO A 333 -1.09 -6.17 -3.74
N ALA A 334 0.18 -5.92 -4.04
CA ALA A 334 0.92 -6.66 -5.06
C ALA A 334 1.29 -8.11 -4.64
N PRO A 335 2.03 -8.38 -3.54
CA PRO A 335 2.22 -9.74 -3.06
C PRO A 335 0.91 -10.46 -2.70
N GLY A 336 -0.08 -9.72 -2.17
CA GLY A 336 -1.42 -10.27 -1.92
C GLY A 336 -2.10 -10.77 -3.20
N VAL A 337 -2.01 -10.04 -4.31
CA VAL A 337 -2.58 -10.46 -5.60
C VAL A 337 -1.89 -11.71 -6.16
N TRP A 338 -0.57 -11.80 -6.08
CA TRP A 338 0.13 -13.04 -6.43
C TRP A 338 -0.28 -14.20 -5.54
N LEU A 339 -0.40 -14.00 -4.23
CA LEU A 339 -0.86 -15.02 -3.29
C LEU A 339 -2.24 -15.56 -3.70
N TRP A 340 -3.23 -14.70 -3.94
CA TRP A 340 -4.58 -15.12 -4.29
C TRP A 340 -4.70 -15.74 -5.69
N LEU A 341 -4.01 -15.17 -6.70
CA LEU A 341 -4.02 -15.72 -8.06
C LEU A 341 -3.29 -17.06 -8.16
N LEU A 342 -2.12 -17.20 -7.52
CA LEU A 342 -1.39 -18.47 -7.48
C LEU A 342 -2.15 -19.52 -6.66
N ALA A 343 -2.80 -19.14 -5.55
CA ALA A 343 -3.60 -20.07 -4.76
C ALA A 343 -4.80 -20.59 -5.56
N GLY A 344 -5.55 -19.69 -6.21
CA GLY A 344 -6.68 -20.07 -7.06
C GLY A 344 -6.25 -20.91 -8.27
N SER A 345 -5.15 -20.54 -8.94
CA SER A 345 -4.59 -21.30 -10.08
C SER A 345 -4.09 -22.69 -9.66
N ALA A 346 -3.38 -22.80 -8.54
CA ALA A 346 -2.81 -24.07 -8.10
C ALA A 346 -3.90 -25.03 -7.61
N ALA A 347 -4.89 -24.52 -6.88
CA ALA A 347 -6.09 -25.28 -6.52
C ALA A 347 -6.91 -25.69 -7.76
N ALA A 348 -7.01 -24.84 -8.78
CA ALA A 348 -7.70 -25.17 -10.02
C ALA A 348 -7.02 -26.32 -10.78
N LEU A 349 -5.69 -26.25 -10.94
CA LEU A 349 -4.85 -27.25 -11.61
C LEU A 349 -4.88 -28.60 -10.88
N ALA A 350 -4.81 -28.58 -9.55
CA ALA A 350 -4.85 -29.78 -8.69
C ALA A 350 -6.20 -30.53 -8.69
N LEU A 351 -7.23 -29.91 -9.26
CA LEU A 351 -8.61 -30.38 -9.30
C LEU A 351 -9.13 -30.51 -10.75
N GLU A 352 -8.22 -30.48 -11.74
CA GLU A 352 -8.50 -30.58 -13.18
C GLU A 352 -8.97 -31.99 -13.59
N GLU A 353 -8.28 -33.05 -13.12
CA GLU A 353 -8.61 -34.45 -13.46
C GLU A 353 -10.02 -34.89 -13.03
N GLY A 354 -10.57 -34.26 -11.98
CA GLY A 354 -11.94 -34.50 -11.50
C GLY A 354 -12.99 -33.54 -12.07
N ALA A 355 -12.61 -32.59 -12.94
CA ALA A 355 -13.49 -31.52 -13.38
C ALA A 355 -14.56 -31.94 -14.40
N SER A 356 -14.55 -33.20 -14.86
CA SER A 356 -15.57 -33.77 -15.75
C SER A 356 -16.99 -33.73 -15.17
N VAL A 357 -17.12 -33.78 -13.83
CA VAL A 357 -18.40 -33.60 -13.14
C VAL A 357 -18.59 -32.11 -12.81
N VAL A 358 -19.20 -31.36 -13.72
CA VAL A 358 -19.56 -29.96 -13.51
C VAL A 358 -20.96 -29.86 -12.88
N ARG A 359 -21.04 -29.28 -11.68
CA ARG A 359 -22.32 -28.82 -11.13
C ARG A 359 -22.68 -27.51 -11.81
N ALA A 360 -23.57 -27.59 -12.80
CA ALA A 360 -24.20 -26.43 -13.40
C ALA A 360 -25.33 -25.93 -12.49
N LEU A 361 -25.20 -24.72 -11.94
CA LEU A 361 -26.32 -23.99 -11.37
C LEU A 361 -27.02 -23.25 -12.53
N PRO A 362 -28.18 -23.71 -13.02
CA PRO A 362 -28.85 -23.06 -14.15
C PRO A 362 -29.34 -21.67 -13.74
N LEU A 363 -29.15 -20.69 -14.63
CA LEU A 363 -29.80 -19.39 -14.51
C LEU A 363 -31.19 -19.53 -15.17
N PRO A 364 -32.31 -19.44 -14.43
CA PRO A 364 -33.66 -19.76 -14.93
C PRO A 364 -34.25 -18.63 -15.78
N LEU A 365 -33.49 -18.19 -16.80
CA LEU A 365 -33.80 -17.08 -17.67
C LEU A 365 -33.54 -17.46 -19.13
N PRO A 366 -34.46 -17.17 -20.07
CA PRO A 366 -34.20 -17.38 -21.49
C PRO A 366 -33.05 -16.48 -22.00
N PRO A 367 -32.47 -16.77 -23.18
CA PRO A 367 -31.29 -16.05 -23.67
C PRO A 367 -31.47 -14.54 -23.83
N ALA A 368 -32.68 -14.09 -24.20
CA ALA A 368 -32.99 -12.66 -24.37
C ALA A 368 -32.85 -11.84 -23.06
N PRO A 369 -33.56 -12.15 -21.96
CA PRO A 369 -33.37 -11.43 -20.70
C PRO A 369 -31.96 -11.60 -20.12
N ARG A 370 -31.29 -12.74 -20.31
CA ARG A 370 -29.87 -12.87 -19.90
C ARG A 370 -28.94 -11.89 -20.60
N ARG A 371 -29.21 -11.58 -21.88
CA ARG A 371 -28.48 -10.54 -22.62
C ARG A 371 -28.90 -9.13 -22.24
N LEU A 372 -30.17 -8.90 -21.90
CA LEU A 372 -30.61 -7.62 -21.33
C LEU A 372 -29.92 -7.34 -19.98
N LEU A 373 -29.67 -8.36 -19.15
CA LEU A 373 -28.88 -8.24 -17.91
C LEU A 373 -27.39 -7.91 -18.12
N MET A 374 -26.84 -8.07 -19.34
CA MET A 374 -25.48 -7.62 -19.63
C MET A 374 -25.34 -6.10 -19.58
N LEU A 375 -26.40 -5.35 -19.89
CA LEU A 375 -26.37 -3.88 -19.87
C LEU A 375 -26.21 -3.31 -18.45
N PRO A 376 -27.03 -3.66 -17.44
CA PRO A 376 -26.80 -3.23 -16.06
C PRO A 376 -25.53 -3.84 -15.46
N LEU A 377 -25.11 -5.06 -15.86
CA LEU A 377 -23.81 -5.60 -15.46
C LEU A 377 -22.66 -4.74 -16.00
N ALA A 378 -22.66 -4.40 -17.29
CA ALA A 378 -21.64 -3.54 -17.89
C ALA A 378 -21.63 -2.14 -17.27
N ALA A 379 -22.80 -1.56 -16.96
CA ALA A 379 -22.90 -0.31 -16.23
C ALA A 379 -22.34 -0.40 -14.81
N ALA A 380 -22.65 -1.48 -14.06
CA ALA A 380 -22.12 -1.70 -12.73
C ALA A 380 -20.59 -1.88 -12.76
N VAL A 381 -20.06 -2.66 -13.71
CA VAL A 381 -18.61 -2.82 -13.91
C VAL A 381 -17.96 -1.48 -14.28
N ALA A 382 -18.57 -0.70 -15.17
CA ALA A 382 -18.06 0.63 -15.52
C ALA A 382 -17.99 1.57 -14.30
N VAL A 383 -19.03 1.60 -13.45
CA VAL A 383 -19.02 2.39 -12.20
C VAL A 383 -17.97 1.89 -11.21
N LEU A 384 -17.90 0.57 -10.98
CA LEU A 384 -16.97 -0.05 -10.03
C LEU A 384 -15.50 0.03 -10.49
N THR A 385 -15.24 0.20 -11.79
CA THR A 385 -13.89 0.38 -12.35
C THR A 385 -13.50 1.85 -12.47
N ALA A 386 -14.43 2.74 -12.87
CA ALA A 386 -14.15 4.15 -13.07
C ALA A 386 -13.75 4.87 -11.77
N GLY A 387 -14.45 4.62 -10.64
CA GLY A 387 -14.12 5.26 -9.36
C GLY A 387 -12.67 5.01 -8.90
N PRO A 388 -12.20 3.75 -8.83
CA PRO A 388 -10.79 3.45 -8.60
C PRO A 388 -9.85 4.05 -9.66
N LEU A 389 -10.15 3.94 -10.96
CA LEU A 389 -9.27 4.49 -12.01
C LEU A 389 -9.14 6.02 -11.96
N LEU A 390 -10.19 6.74 -11.57
CA LEU A 390 -10.13 8.19 -11.34
C LEU A 390 -9.22 8.53 -10.16
N ARG A 391 -9.30 7.78 -9.04
CA ARG A 391 -8.37 7.93 -7.91
C ARG A 391 -6.92 7.60 -8.29
N ALA A 392 -6.70 6.58 -9.11
CA ALA A 392 -5.38 6.28 -9.66
C ALA A 392 -4.84 7.45 -10.50
N ALA A 393 -5.69 8.07 -11.32
CA ALA A 393 -5.32 9.26 -12.10
C ALA A 393 -5.03 10.48 -11.20
N ASP A 394 -5.82 10.72 -10.15
CA ASP A 394 -5.56 11.77 -9.16
C ASP A 394 -4.28 11.55 -8.37
N GLN A 395 -3.95 10.31 -8.02
CA GLN A 395 -2.67 9.99 -7.40
C GLN A 395 -1.50 10.23 -8.36
N LEU A 396 -1.64 9.90 -9.65
CA LEU A 396 -0.62 10.21 -10.66
C LEU A 396 -0.46 11.72 -10.87
N ARG A 397 -1.55 12.51 -10.82
CA ARG A 397 -1.50 13.98 -10.82
C ARG A 397 -0.79 14.52 -9.58
N LEU A 398 -1.07 13.97 -8.40
CA LEU A 398 -0.40 14.36 -7.15
C LEU A 398 1.11 14.08 -7.22
N ASN A 399 1.49 12.90 -7.71
CA ASN A 399 2.90 12.53 -7.89
C ASN A 399 3.60 13.45 -8.90
N ARG A 400 2.90 13.88 -9.96
CA ARG A 400 3.44 14.85 -10.91
C ARG A 400 3.59 16.23 -10.28
N GLY A 401 2.58 16.70 -9.54
CA GLY A 401 2.67 17.98 -8.80
C GLY A 401 3.82 17.98 -7.81
N ALA A 402 4.04 16.85 -7.12
CA ALA A 402 5.19 16.64 -6.25
C ALA A 402 6.53 16.74 -7.00
N ALA A 403 6.63 16.20 -8.21
CA ALA A 403 7.84 16.26 -9.02
C ALA A 403 8.12 17.68 -9.56
N GLU A 404 7.07 18.45 -9.93
CA GLU A 404 7.23 19.86 -10.31
C GLU A 404 7.61 20.71 -9.07
N GLU A 405 7.07 20.41 -7.87
CA GLU A 405 7.45 21.04 -6.60
C GLU A 405 8.92 20.75 -6.24
N GLU A 406 9.36 19.49 -6.34
CA GLU A 406 10.77 19.08 -6.16
C GLU A 406 11.72 19.74 -7.19
N ALA A 407 11.22 20.11 -8.37
CA ALA A 407 11.95 20.84 -9.40
C ALA A 407 11.95 22.37 -9.19
N GLY A 408 11.26 22.89 -8.18
CA GLY A 408 11.09 24.33 -7.92
C GLY A 408 10.01 25.02 -8.78
N GLU A 409 9.27 24.27 -9.60
CA GLU A 409 8.22 24.73 -10.51
C GLU A 409 6.87 24.88 -9.75
N GLY A 410 6.89 25.60 -8.63
CA GLY A 410 5.76 25.71 -7.68
C GLY A 410 4.43 26.16 -8.31
N GLY A 411 4.48 26.98 -9.37
CA GLY A 411 3.29 27.38 -10.13
C GLY A 411 2.60 26.19 -10.83
N ARG A 412 3.37 25.32 -11.50
CA ARG A 412 2.85 24.10 -12.14
C ARG A 412 2.40 23.06 -11.13
N ALA A 413 3.13 22.93 -10.01
CA ALA A 413 2.70 22.10 -8.89
C ALA A 413 1.32 22.53 -8.38
N LEU A 414 1.10 23.84 -8.18
CA LEU A 414 -0.20 24.39 -7.79
C LEU A 414 -1.30 24.13 -8.83
N GLU A 415 -1.04 24.28 -10.13
CA GLU A 415 -2.02 23.93 -11.18
C GLU A 415 -2.43 22.46 -11.11
N LEU A 416 -1.46 21.54 -11.00
CA LEU A 416 -1.71 20.11 -10.87
C LEU A 416 -2.48 19.81 -9.58
N TYR A 417 -2.11 20.42 -8.46
CA TYR A 417 -2.83 20.27 -7.20
C TYR A 417 -4.27 20.77 -7.29
N ARG A 418 -4.53 21.95 -7.88
CA ARG A 418 -5.90 22.47 -8.11
C ARG A 418 -6.75 21.53 -8.95
N SER A 419 -6.15 20.81 -9.91
CA SER A 419 -6.85 19.87 -10.81
C SER A 419 -7.39 18.60 -10.14
N ILE A 420 -6.93 18.27 -8.93
CA ILE A 420 -7.33 17.07 -8.18
C ILE A 420 -8.61 17.36 -7.38
N ALA A 421 -9.53 16.39 -7.38
CA ALA A 421 -10.81 16.47 -6.68
C ALA A 421 -10.60 16.61 -5.16
N PRO A 422 -11.14 17.67 -4.51
CA PRO A 422 -10.78 18.04 -3.14
C PRO A 422 -11.33 17.09 -2.07
N ASP A 423 -12.33 16.29 -2.40
CA ASP A 423 -13.00 15.29 -1.55
C ASP A 423 -12.25 13.94 -1.48
N SER A 424 -11.17 13.78 -2.22
CA SER A 424 -10.31 12.59 -2.20
C SER A 424 -9.13 12.73 -1.24
N LEU A 425 -8.53 11.60 -0.81
CA LEU A 425 -7.29 11.61 0.01
C LEU A 425 -6.12 12.28 -0.74
N SER A 426 -5.97 12.01 -2.03
CA SER A 426 -5.00 12.68 -2.89
C SER A 426 -5.30 14.18 -3.01
N GLY A 427 -6.58 14.57 -2.98
CA GLY A 427 -7.05 15.95 -2.89
C GLY A 427 -6.65 16.64 -1.59
N LEU A 428 -6.89 16.00 -0.44
CA LEU A 428 -6.43 16.48 0.87
C LEU A 428 -4.90 16.72 0.85
N GLN A 429 -4.12 15.74 0.39
CA GLN A 429 -2.67 15.87 0.26
C GLN A 429 -2.25 16.99 -0.70
N ALA A 430 -2.90 17.10 -1.87
CA ALA A 430 -2.67 18.19 -2.83
C ALA A 430 -2.99 19.57 -2.23
N ARG A 431 -4.06 19.69 -1.43
CA ARG A 431 -4.42 20.94 -0.75
C ARG A 431 -3.41 21.29 0.34
N LEU A 432 -2.94 20.33 1.12
CA LEU A 432 -1.90 20.55 2.14
C LEU A 432 -0.56 20.96 1.52
N ARG A 433 -0.12 20.31 0.43
CA ARG A 433 1.12 20.70 -0.28
C ARG A 433 1.01 22.06 -0.96
N GLY A 434 -0.06 22.30 -1.71
CA GLY A 434 -0.30 23.62 -2.32
C GLY A 434 -0.39 24.74 -1.29
N THR A 435 -0.96 24.47 -0.12
CA THR A 435 -0.94 25.41 1.01
C THR A 435 0.48 25.77 1.45
N ARG A 436 1.41 24.81 1.51
CA ARG A 436 2.82 25.07 1.87
C ARG A 436 3.51 25.95 0.83
N ILE A 437 3.37 25.63 -0.46
CA ILE A 437 3.89 26.47 -1.57
C ILE A 437 3.34 27.90 -1.49
N LEU A 438 2.04 28.07 -1.20
CA LEU A 438 1.44 29.39 -1.05
C LEU A 438 1.96 30.15 0.19
N LEU A 439 2.28 29.46 1.29
CA LEU A 439 2.83 30.06 2.50
C LEU A 439 4.35 30.33 2.44
N GLU A 440 5.06 29.77 1.46
CA GLU A 440 6.41 30.20 1.10
C GLU A 440 6.38 31.59 0.44
N GLY A 441 5.29 31.93 -0.25
CA GLY A 441 5.03 33.26 -0.79
C GLY A 441 4.95 34.37 0.27
N GLU A 442 5.34 35.58 -0.11
CA GLU A 442 5.22 36.76 0.74
C GLU A 442 3.85 37.45 0.61
N GLY A 443 3.41 38.06 1.72
CA GLY A 443 2.24 38.94 1.75
C GLY A 443 0.90 38.26 2.09
N THR A 444 -0.13 39.09 2.20
CA THR A 444 -1.48 38.70 2.64
C THR A 444 -2.26 37.93 1.58
N ALA A 445 -2.03 38.21 0.29
CA ALA A 445 -2.74 37.56 -0.81
C ALA A 445 -2.49 36.05 -0.85
N ALA A 446 -1.22 35.64 -0.75
CA ALA A 446 -0.83 34.23 -0.71
C ALA A 446 -1.39 33.52 0.54
N ALA A 447 -1.49 34.21 1.67
CA ALA A 447 -2.09 33.71 2.90
C ALA A 447 -3.63 33.52 2.82
N GLU A 448 -4.35 34.34 2.02
CA GLU A 448 -5.77 34.09 1.74
C GLU A 448 -5.98 32.92 0.77
N GLU A 449 -5.14 32.79 -0.27
CA GLU A 449 -5.24 31.63 -1.18
C GLU A 449 -4.91 30.32 -0.45
N ALA A 450 -3.88 30.33 0.41
CA ALA A 450 -3.57 29.24 1.32
C ALA A 450 -4.80 28.83 2.15
N ARG A 451 -5.58 29.78 2.65
CA ARG A 451 -6.84 29.48 3.37
C ARG A 451 -7.92 28.87 2.50
N ALA A 452 -8.02 29.23 1.22
CA ALA A 452 -8.94 28.56 0.30
C ALA A 452 -8.59 27.07 0.12
N PHE A 453 -7.29 26.73 0.13
CA PHE A 453 -6.81 25.34 0.11
C PHE A 453 -7.07 24.63 1.46
N ILE A 454 -6.75 25.28 2.58
CA ILE A 454 -6.98 24.76 3.94
C ILE A 454 -8.47 24.50 4.20
N ALA A 455 -9.37 25.37 3.72
CA ALA A 455 -10.81 25.19 3.88
C ALA A 455 -11.32 23.95 3.11
N GLN A 456 -10.74 23.65 1.94
CA GLN A 456 -11.05 22.44 1.19
C GLN A 456 -10.47 21.19 1.89
N ALA A 457 -9.26 21.26 2.42
CA ALA A 457 -8.67 20.19 3.23
C ALA A 457 -9.50 19.88 4.50
N ALA A 458 -9.93 20.93 5.21
CA ALA A 458 -10.75 20.82 6.41
C ALA A 458 -12.15 20.25 6.17
N ALA A 459 -12.66 20.30 4.93
CA ALA A 459 -13.93 19.67 4.56
C ALA A 459 -13.82 18.14 4.49
N VAL A 460 -12.62 17.59 4.27
CA VAL A 460 -12.34 16.14 4.32
C VAL A 460 -12.06 15.71 5.77
N ASP A 461 -11.11 16.36 6.44
CA ASP A 461 -10.85 16.17 7.87
C ASP A 461 -10.38 17.47 8.54
N ALA A 462 -11.31 18.10 9.27
CA ALA A 462 -11.05 19.32 10.05
C ALA A 462 -10.09 19.13 11.23
N ARG A 463 -9.76 17.90 11.62
CA ARG A 463 -8.86 17.55 12.73
C ARG A 463 -7.55 16.93 12.28
N PHE A 464 -7.32 16.78 10.97
CA PHE A 464 -6.03 16.36 10.45
C PHE A 464 -4.96 17.37 10.89
N GLY A 465 -3.89 16.91 11.55
CA GLY A 465 -2.97 17.79 12.29
C GLY A 465 -2.45 18.97 11.47
N ASP A 466 -1.92 18.68 10.27
CA ASP A 466 -1.36 19.72 9.39
C ASP A 466 -2.40 20.79 8.99
N VAL A 467 -3.70 20.48 8.94
CA VAL A 467 -4.74 21.48 8.62
C VAL A 467 -4.79 22.58 9.67
N LEU A 468 -4.69 22.21 10.96
CA LEU A 468 -4.70 23.16 12.07
C LEU A 468 -3.41 23.99 12.11
N TYR A 469 -2.26 23.35 11.95
CA TYR A 469 -0.95 24.03 11.88
C TYR A 469 -0.89 25.02 10.72
N LEU A 470 -1.24 24.59 9.50
CA LEU A 470 -1.19 25.45 8.31
C LEU A 470 -2.23 26.57 8.37
N ARG A 471 -3.38 26.36 9.02
CA ARG A 471 -4.34 27.42 9.33
C ARG A 471 -3.73 28.48 10.23
N ALA A 472 -3.10 28.06 11.33
CA ALA A 472 -2.45 28.99 12.25
C ALA A 472 -1.31 29.77 11.57
N GLU A 473 -0.53 29.13 10.68
CA GLU A 473 0.50 29.80 9.88
C GLU A 473 -0.10 30.78 8.86
N ALA A 474 -1.19 30.44 8.17
CA ALA A 474 -1.88 31.36 7.26
C ALA A 474 -2.50 32.56 8.02
N ASP A 475 -3.03 32.33 9.22
CA ASP A 475 -3.54 33.37 10.10
C ASP A 475 -2.39 34.28 10.61
N ARG A 476 -1.21 33.70 10.91
CA ARG A 476 0.01 34.44 11.25
C ARG A 476 0.50 35.30 10.08
N ARG A 477 0.56 34.75 8.86
CA ARG A 477 1.00 35.47 7.64
C ARG A 477 0.08 36.66 7.31
N ARG A 478 -1.23 36.59 7.59
CA ARG A 478 -2.13 37.76 7.44
C ARG A 478 -2.05 38.79 8.57
N LYS A 479 -1.24 38.56 9.60
CA LYS A 479 -1.18 39.34 10.85
C LYS A 479 -2.42 39.22 11.75
N ALA A 480 -3.18 38.13 11.64
CA ALA A 480 -4.29 37.80 12.55
C ALA A 480 -3.74 37.06 13.78
N TRP A 481 -3.00 37.79 14.61
CA TRP A 481 -2.17 37.22 15.66
C TRP A 481 -2.96 36.44 16.72
N ALA A 482 -4.16 36.89 17.06
CA ALA A 482 -5.01 36.25 18.08
C ALA A 482 -5.61 34.93 17.59
N GLU A 483 -6.01 34.87 16.31
CA GLU A 483 -6.50 33.66 15.63
C GLU A 483 -5.36 32.65 15.47
N ALA A 484 -4.19 33.11 15.04
CA ALA A 484 -2.99 32.29 14.88
C ALA A 484 -2.54 31.63 16.20
N ALA A 485 -2.49 32.40 17.30
CA ALA A 485 -2.13 31.88 18.62
C ALA A 485 -3.09 30.76 19.07
N LYS A 486 -4.41 30.99 18.97
CA LYS A 486 -5.44 29.97 19.25
C LYS A 486 -5.30 28.73 18.37
N GLY A 487 -4.95 28.90 17.10
CA GLY A 487 -4.71 27.79 16.16
C GLY A 487 -3.52 26.93 16.55
N PHE A 488 -2.38 27.54 16.87
CA PHE A 488 -1.19 26.83 17.35
C PHE A 488 -1.39 26.20 18.72
N GLU A 489 -2.14 26.83 19.63
CA GLU A 489 -2.50 26.24 20.94
C GLU A 489 -3.36 24.98 20.80
N LEU A 490 -4.38 25.02 19.92
CA LEU A 490 -5.19 23.84 19.62
C LEU A 490 -4.34 22.73 18.97
N TYR A 491 -3.42 23.10 18.07
CA TYR A 491 -2.51 22.13 17.46
C TYR A 491 -1.54 21.51 18.48
N ALA A 492 -0.95 22.32 19.37
CA ALA A 492 -0.07 21.86 20.46
C ALA A 492 -0.80 20.96 21.46
N ALA A 493 -2.05 21.26 21.79
CA ALA A 493 -2.87 20.42 22.68
C ALA A 493 -3.15 19.03 22.09
N LEU A 494 -3.26 18.93 20.76
CA LEU A 494 -3.44 17.67 20.04
C LEU A 494 -2.11 16.96 19.74
N ASN A 495 -1.02 17.70 19.56
CA ASN A 495 0.30 17.20 19.16
C ASN A 495 1.40 17.78 20.07
N PRO A 496 1.41 17.45 21.38
CA PRO A 496 2.32 18.07 22.36
C PRO A 496 3.81 17.75 22.14
N ALA A 497 4.12 16.80 21.25
CA ALA A 497 5.48 16.44 20.86
C ALA A 497 5.99 17.20 19.61
N ASP A 498 5.15 17.95 18.90
CA ASP A 498 5.58 18.64 17.67
C ASP A 498 6.27 19.98 17.96
N ALA A 499 7.60 19.92 18.03
CA ALA A 499 8.49 21.05 18.24
C ALA A 499 8.23 22.24 17.28
N ARG A 500 7.75 22.00 16.05
CA ARG A 500 7.51 23.04 15.03
C ARG A 500 6.49 24.08 15.47
N THR A 501 5.60 23.71 16.40
CA THR A 501 4.52 24.57 16.93
C THR A 501 5.02 25.68 17.84
N TYR A 502 6.05 25.39 18.65
CA TYR A 502 6.31 26.18 19.85
C TYR A 502 7.08 27.47 19.59
N LYS A 503 7.92 27.52 18.55
CA LYS A 503 8.59 28.77 18.13
C LYS A 503 7.58 29.80 17.58
N PRO A 504 6.74 29.49 16.56
CA PRO A 504 5.70 30.41 16.09
C PRO A 504 4.72 30.84 17.20
N LEU A 505 4.35 29.93 18.10
CA LEU A 505 3.46 30.24 19.22
C LEU A 505 4.11 31.24 20.20
N ALA A 506 5.38 31.07 20.53
CA ALA A 506 6.11 32.01 21.39
C ALA A 506 6.25 33.40 20.73
N GLU A 507 6.62 33.47 19.45
CA GLU A 507 6.69 34.73 18.68
C GLU A 507 5.34 35.47 18.65
N LEU A 508 4.23 34.71 18.51
CA LEU A 508 2.88 35.25 18.54
C LEU A 508 2.47 35.76 19.93
N ARG A 509 2.75 34.99 20.99
CA ARG A 509 2.47 35.41 22.37
C ARG A 509 3.28 36.65 22.76
N GLN A 510 4.54 36.72 22.35
CA GLN A 510 5.39 37.92 22.49
C GLN A 510 4.79 39.12 21.74
N THR A 511 4.33 38.93 20.50
CA THR A 511 3.68 39.97 19.68
C THR A 511 2.37 40.46 20.30
N LEU A 512 1.62 39.59 20.97
CA LEU A 512 0.40 39.91 21.73
C LEU A 512 0.68 40.53 23.11
N GLY A 513 1.95 40.67 23.52
CA GLY A 513 2.38 41.22 24.81
C GLY A 513 2.38 40.21 25.97
N ASP A 514 1.99 38.96 25.72
CA ASP A 514 1.97 37.88 26.70
C ASP A 514 3.36 37.21 26.81
N ARG A 515 4.28 37.92 27.46
CA ARG A 515 5.69 37.50 27.57
C ARG A 515 5.84 36.18 28.34
N GLN A 516 5.01 35.93 29.35
CA GLN A 516 5.12 34.71 30.14
C GLN A 516 4.72 33.48 29.32
N ALA A 517 3.60 33.52 28.58
CA ALA A 517 3.23 32.42 27.70
C ALA A 517 4.26 32.21 26.57
N ALA A 518 4.94 33.27 26.12
CA ALA A 518 6.04 33.15 25.16
C ALA A 518 7.25 32.40 25.74
N VAL A 519 7.62 32.68 27.00
CA VAL A 519 8.64 31.95 27.75
C VAL A 519 8.24 30.48 27.94
N ASP A 520 7.00 30.21 28.34
CA ASP A 520 6.50 28.85 28.57
C ASP A 520 6.50 27.99 27.28
N ALA A 521 6.11 28.60 26.14
CA ALA A 521 6.17 27.96 24.83
C ALA A 521 7.63 27.70 24.38
N ALA A 522 8.53 28.66 24.56
CA ALA A 522 9.95 28.46 24.24
C ALA A 522 10.62 27.42 25.17
N GLN A 523 10.17 27.29 26.43
CA GLN A 523 10.58 26.22 27.33
C GLN A 523 10.09 24.84 26.86
N ALA A 524 8.88 24.75 26.28
CA ALA A 524 8.39 23.53 25.66
C ALA A 524 9.23 23.11 24.44
N LEU A 525 9.63 24.07 23.59
CA LEU A 525 10.55 23.81 22.47
C LEU A 525 11.88 23.19 22.96
N VAL A 526 12.50 23.76 23.99
CA VAL A 526 13.75 23.24 24.57
C VAL A 526 13.59 21.85 25.19
N ARG A 527 12.42 21.52 25.75
CA ARG A 527 12.15 20.16 26.26
C ARG A 527 12.05 19.12 25.15
N LEU A 528 11.60 19.51 23.95
CA LEU A 528 11.45 18.63 22.79
C LEU A 528 12.72 18.53 21.93
N SER A 529 13.62 19.51 22.01
CA SER A 529 14.89 19.52 21.27
C SER A 529 16.05 20.02 22.16
N PRO A 530 16.39 19.31 23.24
CA PRO A 530 17.38 19.75 24.23
C PRO A 530 18.82 19.81 23.69
N GLU A 531 19.09 19.16 22.56
CA GLU A 531 20.32 19.21 21.78
C GLU A 531 20.36 20.33 20.72
N SER A 532 19.28 21.09 20.52
CA SER A 532 19.26 22.23 19.58
C SER A 532 19.80 23.50 20.26
N PRO A 533 20.96 24.04 19.84
CA PRO A 533 21.46 25.30 20.40
C PRO A 533 20.56 26.49 20.01
N GLU A 534 19.88 26.41 18.86
CA GLU A 534 18.90 27.41 18.42
C GLU A 534 17.68 27.46 19.35
N ALA A 535 17.19 26.30 19.81
CA ALA A 535 16.08 26.24 20.77
C ALA A 535 16.47 26.89 22.12
N TRP A 536 17.65 26.57 22.65
CA TRP A 536 18.17 27.17 23.88
C TRP A 536 18.38 28.68 23.76
N ARG A 537 18.92 29.14 22.61
CA ARG A 537 19.09 30.56 22.33
C ARG A 537 17.75 31.28 22.25
N PHE A 538 16.78 30.72 21.53
CA PHE A 538 15.44 31.30 21.41
C PHE A 538 14.73 31.37 22.78
N TYR A 539 14.88 30.35 23.63
CA TYR A 539 14.38 30.38 25.00
C TYR A 539 15.07 31.46 25.86
N ALA A 540 16.39 31.63 25.74
CA ALA A 540 17.12 32.71 26.39
C ALA A 540 16.64 34.10 25.91
N GLU A 541 16.39 34.26 24.61
CA GLU A 541 15.85 35.49 24.02
C GLU A 541 14.45 35.83 24.57
N GLN A 542 13.55 34.84 24.70
CA GLN A 542 12.23 35.08 25.33
C GLN A 542 12.34 35.44 26.82
N VAL A 543 13.16 34.71 27.59
CA VAL A 543 13.39 35.02 29.02
C VAL A 543 13.99 36.41 29.21
N HIS A 544 14.90 36.84 28.34
CA HIS A 544 15.53 38.16 28.38
C HIS A 544 14.52 39.32 28.26
N THR A 545 13.33 39.08 27.67
CA THR A 545 12.25 40.08 27.60
C THR A 545 11.54 40.34 28.94
N ILE A 546 11.76 39.48 29.94
CA ILE A 546 11.20 39.59 31.29
C ILE A 546 12.33 39.85 32.30
N ASP A 547 13.37 39.01 32.27
CA ASP A 547 14.52 39.04 33.18
C ASP A 547 15.83 38.83 32.38
N PRO A 548 16.57 39.92 32.11
CA PRO A 548 17.86 39.87 31.42
C PRO A 548 18.94 39.02 32.12
N ASP A 549 18.89 38.89 33.45
CA ASP A 549 19.90 38.19 34.24
C ASP A 549 19.62 36.69 34.30
N ALA A 550 18.34 36.29 34.42
CA ALA A 550 17.92 34.89 34.26
C ALA A 550 18.22 34.34 32.85
N ALA A 551 18.28 35.19 31.83
CA ALA A 551 18.65 34.77 30.46
C ALA A 551 20.14 34.43 30.29
N ARG A 552 21.05 35.03 31.07
CA ARG A 552 22.51 34.81 30.95
C ARG A 552 22.93 33.33 31.03
N PRO A 553 22.49 32.51 32.03
CA PRO A 553 22.83 31.09 32.06
C PRO A 553 22.24 30.30 30.88
N LEU A 554 21.10 30.73 30.31
CA LEU A 554 20.49 30.09 29.15
C LEU A 554 21.29 30.35 27.87
N TYR A 555 21.78 31.59 27.65
CA TYR A 555 22.71 31.88 26.55
C TYR A 555 24.02 31.07 26.68
N LYS A 556 24.57 30.96 27.90
CA LYS A 556 25.75 30.11 28.15
C LYS A 556 25.45 28.63 27.84
N LYS A 557 24.25 28.14 28.15
CA LYS A 557 23.82 26.78 27.82
C LYS A 557 23.68 26.57 26.30
N ALA A 558 23.14 27.55 25.57
CA ALA A 558 23.05 27.50 24.11
C ALA A 558 24.44 27.36 23.47
N ALA A 559 25.41 28.17 23.90
CA ALA A 559 26.80 28.08 23.44
C ALA A 559 27.42 26.69 23.74
N GLN A 560 27.26 26.18 24.96
CA GLN A 560 27.74 24.83 25.33
C GLN A 560 27.13 23.71 24.47
N VAL A 561 25.84 23.81 24.13
CA VAL A 561 25.17 22.85 23.25
C VAL A 561 25.70 22.95 21.82
N GLN A 562 26.01 24.17 21.35
CA GLN A 562 26.62 24.40 20.05
C GLN A 562 28.03 23.79 19.97
N ASP A 563 28.88 24.02 20.98
CA ASP A 563 30.25 23.46 21.07
C ASP A 563 30.23 21.92 21.09
N LEU A 564 29.25 21.31 21.77
CA LEU A 564 29.07 19.86 21.78
C LEU A 564 28.58 19.32 20.43
N ALA A 565 27.72 20.07 19.73
CA ALA A 565 27.21 19.69 18.41
C ALA A 565 28.30 19.76 17.33
N THR A 566 29.17 20.78 17.34
CA THR A 566 30.33 20.86 16.43
C THR A 566 31.33 19.75 16.73
N THR A 567 31.72 19.56 17.99
CA THR A 567 32.68 18.51 18.39
C THR A 567 32.22 17.10 17.99
N ARG A 568 30.91 16.80 18.10
CA ARG A 568 30.33 15.53 17.60
C ARG A 568 30.42 15.39 16.09
N ARG A 569 30.26 16.49 15.34
CA ARG A 569 30.33 16.49 13.88
C ARG A 569 31.75 16.20 13.41
N ASP A 570 32.73 16.84 14.04
CA ASP A 570 34.15 16.66 13.71
C ASP A 570 34.65 15.25 14.04
N THR A 571 34.23 14.68 15.18
CA THR A 571 34.55 13.28 15.55
C THR A 571 33.86 12.22 14.69
N GLN A 572 32.78 12.55 13.99
CA GLN A 572 32.15 11.67 12.98
C GLN A 572 32.77 11.80 11.58
N LEU A 573 33.64 12.78 11.35
CA LEU A 573 34.32 13.03 10.07
C LEU A 573 35.76 12.51 10.02
N ILE A 574 36.24 11.88 11.10
CA ILE A 574 37.50 11.13 11.13
C ILE A 574 37.17 9.66 10.81
N PRO A 575 37.60 9.11 9.65
CA PRO A 575 37.27 7.76 9.20
C PRO A 575 38.04 6.65 9.93
#